data_AF-A0A537Z4W2-F1
#
_entry.id   AF-A0A537Z4W2-F1
#
_cell.length_a   1.000
_cell.length_b   1.000
_cell.length_c   1.000
_cell.angle_alpha   90.00
_cell.angle_beta   90.00
_cell.angle_gamma   90.00
#
_symmetry.space_group_name_H-M   'P 1'
#
loop_
_entity.id
_entity.type
_entity.pdbx_description
1 polymer ?
#
loop_
_entity_poly.entity_id
_entity_poly.type
_entity_poly.pdbx_seq_one_letter_code
_entity_poly.pdbx_strand_id
1 'polypeptide(L)'
;MQDKVWTVPLPRAARPPYRVFVNGVRQQEGVDYEVRGHALAFSKHLEKEGKLGFWRWFAMFLALFGTYRKNDSVDVEYSVGDQRRLAVALDIVPPAEGKP
;
A
#
# COMPACT_ATOMS: atom_id res chain seq x y z
N MET A 1 -22.58 7.06 2.24
CA MET A 1 -21.42 7.13 3.16
C MET A 1 -20.21 7.34 2.25
N GLN A 2 -19.43 8.40 2.44
CA GLN A 2 -18.25 8.60 1.60
C GLN A 2 -17.22 7.56 2.02
N ASP A 3 -16.96 6.59 1.14
CA ASP A 3 -15.94 5.58 1.41
C ASP A 3 -14.60 6.30 1.56
N LYS A 4 -13.97 6.15 2.72
CA LYS A 4 -12.70 6.76 3.06
C LYS A 4 -11.59 6.06 2.27
N VAL A 5 -11.29 6.57 1.07
CA VAL A 5 -10.27 6.01 0.18
C VAL A 5 -8.90 6.64 0.44
N TRP A 6 -7.94 5.80 0.81
CA TRP A 6 -6.52 6.16 0.85
C TRP A 6 -5.92 6.08 -0.54
N THR A 7 -5.05 7.02 -0.89
CA THR A 7 -4.47 7.08 -2.23
C THR A 7 -2.95 7.06 -2.18
N VAL A 8 -2.33 6.23 -3.01
CA VAL A 8 -0.87 6.17 -3.17
C VAL A 8 -0.51 6.56 -4.59
N PRO A 9 0.04 7.76 -4.83
CA PRO A 9 0.44 8.20 -6.17
C PRO A 9 1.56 7.30 -6.73
N LEU A 10 1.41 6.88 -7.98
CA LEU A 10 2.44 6.10 -8.67
C LEU A 10 3.52 7.01 -9.27
N PRO A 11 4.77 6.53 -9.40
CA PRO A 11 5.82 7.26 -10.13
C PRO A 11 5.38 7.55 -11.56
N ARG A 12 5.57 8.78 -12.08
CA ARG A 12 4.98 9.24 -13.36
C ARG A 12 5.17 8.32 -14.57
N ALA A 13 6.29 7.61 -14.66
CA ALA A 13 6.59 6.71 -15.77
C ALA A 13 6.14 5.24 -15.54
N ALA A 14 5.48 4.96 -14.42
CA ALA A 14 5.13 3.62 -13.99
C ALA A 14 4.01 3.02 -14.83
N ARG A 15 4.28 1.86 -15.43
CA ARG A 15 3.29 1.09 -16.19
C ARG A 15 2.96 -0.23 -15.50
N PRO A 16 1.72 -0.74 -15.68
CA PRO A 16 1.37 -2.06 -15.21
C PRO A 16 2.20 -3.16 -15.90
N PRO A 17 2.24 -4.38 -15.35
CA PRO A 17 1.55 -4.82 -14.13
C PRO A 17 2.17 -4.23 -12.86
N TYR A 18 1.34 -3.87 -11.89
CA TYR A 18 1.79 -3.40 -10.58
C TYR A 18 1.84 -4.57 -9.59
N ARG A 19 2.96 -4.72 -8.89
CA ARG A 19 3.02 -5.59 -7.70
C ARG A 19 3.13 -4.73 -6.47
N VAL A 20 2.06 -4.72 -5.69
CA VAL A 20 1.92 -3.83 -4.54
C VAL A 20 2.16 -4.62 -3.26
N PHE A 21 2.94 -4.03 -2.36
CA PHE A 21 3.22 -4.56 -1.05
C PHE A 21 2.92 -3.49 -0.01
N VAL A 22 2.14 -3.84 1.01
CA VAL A 22 1.92 -2.99 2.19
C VAL A 22 2.71 -3.62 3.32
N ASN A 23 3.72 -2.91 3.82
CA ASN A 23 4.67 -3.39 4.81
C ASN A 23 5.29 -4.75 4.43
N GLY A 24 5.56 -4.99 3.14
CA GLY A 24 6.09 -6.26 2.64
C GLY A 24 5.05 -7.38 2.43
N VAL A 25 3.76 -7.15 2.73
CA VAL A 25 2.68 -8.11 2.44
C VAL A 25 2.10 -7.83 1.06
N ARG A 26 2.09 -8.84 0.18
CA ARG A 26 1.55 -8.71 -1.18
C ARG A 26 0.05 -8.41 -1.15
N GLN A 27 -0.36 -7.40 -1.89
CA GLN A 27 -1.74 -6.98 -2.09
C GLN A 27 -2.26 -7.39 -3.47
N GLN A 28 -3.56 -7.64 -3.56
CA GLN A 28 -4.23 -8.04 -4.79
C GLN A 28 -5.09 -6.90 -5.38
N GLU A 29 -4.88 -6.58 -6.66
CA GLU A 29 -5.71 -5.62 -7.39
C GLU A 29 -7.15 -6.14 -7.52
N GLY A 30 -8.14 -5.26 -7.34
CA GLY A 30 -9.57 -5.56 -7.31
C GLY A 30 -10.07 -6.16 -6.00
N VAL A 31 -9.18 -6.48 -5.05
CA VAL A 31 -9.52 -7.02 -3.73
C VAL A 31 -9.06 -6.10 -2.60
N ASP A 32 -7.78 -5.73 -2.62
CA ASP A 32 -7.16 -4.90 -1.59
C ASP A 32 -6.98 -3.45 -2.06
N TYR A 33 -6.80 -3.23 -3.37
CA TYR A 33 -6.70 -1.91 -3.98
C TYR A 33 -7.23 -1.91 -5.42
N GLU A 34 -7.50 -0.72 -5.95
CA GLU A 34 -7.81 -0.48 -7.35
C GLU A 34 -6.81 0.51 -7.96
N VAL A 35 -6.48 0.38 -9.24
CA VAL A 35 -5.73 1.41 -9.97
C VAL A 35 -6.70 2.48 -10.44
N ARG A 36 -6.57 3.71 -9.95
CA ARG A 36 -7.39 4.86 -10.35
C ARG A 36 -6.50 5.94 -10.95
N GLY A 37 -6.54 6.07 -12.28
CA GLY A 37 -5.66 6.97 -13.01
C GLY A 37 -4.20 6.57 -12.79
N HIS A 38 -3.42 7.44 -12.15
CA HIS A 38 -2.00 7.21 -11.87
C HIS A 38 -1.72 7.01 -10.37
N ALA A 39 -2.66 6.37 -9.68
CA ALA A 39 -2.57 6.10 -8.25
C ALA A 39 -3.25 4.78 -7.88
N LEU A 40 -2.85 4.24 -6.73
CA LEU A 40 -3.50 3.09 -6.11
C LEU A 40 -4.50 3.60 -5.07
N ALA A 41 -5.73 3.09 -5.13
CA ALA A 41 -6.83 3.45 -4.24
C ALA A 41 -7.13 2.28 -3.31
N PHE A 42 -7.02 2.50 -2.00
CA PHE A 42 -7.30 1.50 -0.96
C PHE A 42 -8.58 1.89 -0.22
N SER A 43 -9.57 1.02 -0.26
CA SER A 43 -10.87 1.20 0.44
C SER A 43 -10.83 0.72 1.89
N LYS A 44 -9.91 -0.20 2.22
CA LYS A 44 -9.63 -0.61 3.60
C LYS A 44 -8.67 0.38 4.24
N HIS A 45 -8.89 0.66 5.51
CA HIS A 45 -8.00 1.51 6.29
C HIS A 45 -6.58 0.92 6.24
N LEU A 46 -5.61 1.73 5.81
CA LEU A 46 -4.21 1.28 5.79
C LEU A 46 -3.68 1.00 7.20
N GLU A 47 -4.34 1.47 8.27
CA GLU A 47 -4.10 0.95 9.63
C GLU A 47 -5.00 -0.26 9.98
N LYS A 48 -4.32 -1.40 10.17
CA LYS A 48 -4.60 -2.45 11.17
C LYS A 48 -6.05 -2.89 11.38
N GLU A 49 -6.78 -3.39 10.38
CA GLU A 49 -7.91 -4.29 10.65
C GLU A 49 -7.87 -5.60 9.87
N GLY A 50 -7.11 -6.53 10.45
CA GLY A 50 -7.19 -7.97 10.28
C GLY A 50 -6.64 -8.64 11.53
N LYS A 51 -7.33 -8.47 12.68
CA LYS A 51 -6.83 -8.74 14.05
C LYS A 51 -6.32 -10.17 14.33
N LEU A 52 -6.44 -11.12 13.42
CA LEU A 52 -5.81 -12.45 13.57
C LEU A 52 -4.60 -12.66 12.64
N GLY A 53 -4.67 -12.20 11.39
CA GLY A 53 -3.58 -12.34 10.42
C GLY A 53 -2.44 -11.34 10.64
N PHE A 54 -2.79 -10.09 10.94
CA PHE A 54 -1.83 -9.01 11.18
C PHE A 54 -0.98 -9.27 12.42
N TRP A 55 -1.57 -9.73 13.53
CA TRP A 55 -0.80 -10.01 14.75
C TRP A 55 0.16 -11.19 14.59
N ARG A 56 -0.23 -12.24 13.86
CA ARG A 56 0.64 -13.37 13.54
C ARG A 56 1.81 -12.94 12.64
N TRP A 57 1.51 -12.14 11.63
CA TRP A 57 2.53 -11.57 10.73
C TRP A 57 3.45 -10.58 11.45
N PHE A 58 2.90 -9.68 12.25
CA PHE A 58 3.64 -8.70 13.05
C PHE A 58 4.54 -9.38 14.09
N ALA A 59 4.09 -10.48 14.71
CA ALA A 59 4.92 -11.29 15.60
C ALA A 59 6.12 -11.94 14.87
N MET A 60 5.90 -12.49 13.66
CA MET A 60 7.00 -13.02 12.83
C MET A 60 7.98 -11.91 12.41
N PHE A 61 7.45 -10.76 12.02
CA PHE A 61 8.24 -9.60 11.62
C PHE A 61 9.10 -9.07 12.78
N LEU A 62 8.52 -8.88 13.98
CA LEU A 62 9.27 -8.42 15.16
C LEU A 62 10.32 -9.42 15.64
N ALA A 63 10.06 -10.72 15.49
CA ALA A 63 11.03 -11.77 15.82
C ALA A 63 12.25 -11.80 14.88
N LEU A 64 12.11 -11.27 13.66
CA LEU A 64 13.16 -11.27 12.63
C LEU A 64 13.87 -9.91 12.45
N PHE A 65 13.17 -8.79 12.70
CA PHE A 65 13.68 -7.44 12.43
C PHE A 65 13.16 -6.46 13.50
N GLY A 66 13.81 -6.48 14.67
CA GLY A 66 13.38 -5.83 15.93
C GLY A 66 13.26 -4.29 15.96
N THR A 67 13.20 -3.60 14.83
CA THR A 67 13.05 -2.14 14.78
C THR A 67 12.35 -1.72 13.49
N TYR A 68 11.02 -1.68 13.46
CA TYR A 68 10.34 -0.94 12.40
C TYR A 68 9.33 0.05 12.95
N ARG A 69 9.49 1.28 12.44
CA ARG A 69 8.81 2.50 12.82
C ARG A 69 7.34 2.40 12.41
N LYS A 70 6.47 2.95 13.24
CA LYS A 70 4.99 2.87 13.19
C LYS A 70 4.29 3.39 11.92
N ASN A 71 5.00 3.64 10.81
CA ASN A 71 4.39 4.18 9.60
C ASN A 71 4.19 3.04 8.61
N ASP A 72 2.97 2.88 8.08
CA ASP A 72 2.73 1.95 6.98
C ASP A 72 3.57 2.39 5.76
N SER A 73 4.18 1.42 5.08
CA SER A 73 4.94 1.61 3.85
C SER A 73 4.24 0.92 2.70
N VAL A 74 4.07 1.62 1.57
CA VAL A 74 3.58 1.02 0.33
C VAL A 74 4.71 0.97 -0.68
N ASP A 75 5.06 -0.25 -1.08
CA ASP A 75 6.08 -0.51 -2.08
C ASP A 75 5.40 -1.04 -3.35
N VAL A 76 5.88 -0.59 -4.51
CA VAL A 76 5.28 -0.93 -5.80
C VAL A 76 6.37 -1.32 -6.79
N GLU A 77 6.32 -2.55 -7.29
CA GLU A 77 7.04 -2.98 -8.49
C GLU A 77 6.24 -2.58 -9.73
N TYR A 78 6.89 -1.96 -10.70
CA TYR A 78 6.29 -1.49 -11.94
C TYR A 78 7.29 -1.54 -13.10
N SER A 79 6.81 -1.34 -14.32
CA SER A 79 7.65 -1.25 -15.52
C SER A 79 7.89 0.19 -15.95
N VAL A 80 9.11 0.48 -16.42
CA VAL A 80 9.50 1.71 -17.14
C VAL A 80 10.24 1.31 -18.41
N GLY A 81 9.58 1.45 -19.56
CA GLY A 81 10.08 0.84 -20.80
C GLY A 81 10.21 -0.68 -20.61
N ASP A 82 11.37 -1.23 -20.92
CA ASP A 82 11.68 -2.65 -20.77
C ASP A 82 12.26 -3.02 -19.39
N GLN A 83 12.38 -2.05 -18.47
CA GLN A 83 12.96 -2.27 -17.15
C GLN A 83 11.87 -2.41 -16.07
N ARG A 84 12.04 -3.39 -15.17
CA ARG A 84 11.29 -3.42 -13.91
C ARG A 84 11.98 -2.57 -12.85
N ARG A 85 11.20 -1.83 -12.09
CA ARG A 85 11.65 -0.97 -10.99
C ARG A 85 10.77 -1.18 -9.77
N LEU A 86 11.35 -0.95 -8.59
CA LEU A 86 10.66 -0.95 -7.31
C LEU A 86 10.72 0.47 -6.74
N ALA A 87 9.56 1.06 -6.47
CA ALA A 87 9.46 2.22 -5.60
C ALA A 87 9.14 1.72 -4.19
N VAL A 88 9.88 2.22 -3.20
CA VAL A 88 9.71 1.86 -1.80
C VAL A 88 9.19 3.06 -1.02
N ALA A 89 8.37 2.81 -0.01
CA ALA A 89 7.80 3.83 0.87
C ALA A 89 7.17 5.01 0.11
N LEU A 90 6.29 4.70 -0.84
CA LEU A 90 5.52 5.71 -1.55
C LEU A 90 4.62 6.50 -0.58
N ASP A 91 4.39 7.77 -0.92
CA ASP A 91 3.54 8.65 -0.13
C ASP A 91 2.12 8.10 -0.05
N ILE A 92 1.60 8.04 1.18
CA ILE A 92 0.23 7.63 1.47
C ILE A 92 -0.59 8.89 1.75
N VAL A 93 -1.55 9.19 0.87
CA VAL A 93 -2.46 10.33 1.01
C VAL A 93 -3.73 9.85 1.73
N PRO A 94 -4.06 10.43 2.90
CA PRO A 94 -5.29 10.10 3.62
C PRO A 94 -6.53 10.54 2.83
N PRO A 95 -7.67 9.85 3.03
CA PRO A 95 -8.94 10.32 2.51
C PRO A 95 -9.19 11.73 3.02
N ALA A 96 -9.69 12.61 2.14
CA ALA A 96 -10.08 13.95 2.54
C ALA A 96 -11.06 13.84 3.71
N GLU A 97 -10.66 14.33 4.89
CA GLU A 97 -11.56 14.47 6.01
C GLU A 97 -12.62 15.49 5.57
N GLY A 98 -13.86 15.01 5.39
CA GLY A 98 -14.99 15.92 5.28
C GLY A 98 -15.01 16.77 6.54
N LYS A 99 -14.67 18.05 6.40
CA LYS A 99 -14.80 19.03 7.48
C LYS A 99 -16.27 18.99 7.96
N PRO A 100 -16.52 18.92 9.28
CA PRO A 100 -17.89 18.92 9.82
C PRO A 100 -18.66 20.18 9.43
#